data_AF-A0A840RBN8-F1
#
_entry.id   AF-A0A840RBN8-F1
#
_cell.length_a   1.000
_cell.length_b   1.000
_cell.length_c   1.000
_cell.angle_alpha   90.00
_cell.angle_beta   90.00
_cell.angle_gamma   90.00
#
_symmetry.space_group_name_H-M   'P 1'
#
loop_
_entity.id
_entity.type
_entity.pdbx_description
1 polymer ?
#
loop_
_entity_poly.entity_id
_entity_poly.type
_entity_poly.pdbx_seq_one_letter_code
_entity_poly.pdbx_strand_id
1 'polypeptide(L)'
;MPIRPSSLTSRRGFTLIELLVVLAIMASLLTLVVPRYFQQTDRAQEVVLRHNLVAMRDAIDKFDADTGHYPENLDELVTRKYLREVPLDPITSRRDTWVIVNPENGTGVYDVKSGADGTAHDGTAYKDW
;
A
#
# COMPACT_ATOMS: atom_id res chain seq x y z
N MET A 1 -11.46 73.56 34.79
CA MET A 1 -11.14 72.46 33.86
C MET A 1 -10.39 71.39 34.63
N PRO A 2 -10.96 70.21 34.92
CA PRO A 2 -10.20 69.11 35.52
C PRO A 2 -9.62 68.19 34.44
N ILE A 3 -8.40 67.74 34.67
CA ILE A 3 -7.58 66.93 33.76
C ILE A 3 -7.97 65.46 33.97
N ARG A 4 -8.41 64.77 32.91
CA ARG A 4 -8.75 63.33 32.97
C ARG A 4 -7.47 62.49 33.16
N PRO A 5 -7.41 61.55 34.12
CA PRO A 5 -6.32 60.59 34.17
C PRO A 5 -6.46 59.59 33.02
N SER A 6 -5.39 59.42 32.25
CA SER A 6 -5.24 58.39 31.23
C SER A 6 -5.11 57.03 31.89
N SER A 7 -6.10 56.15 31.67
CA SER A 7 -6.05 54.75 32.08
C SER A 7 -4.91 54.04 31.35
N LEU A 8 -3.83 53.71 32.06
CA LEU A 8 -2.76 52.86 31.55
C LEU A 8 -3.31 51.45 31.34
N THR A 9 -3.50 51.06 30.09
CA THR A 9 -3.89 49.69 29.73
C THR A 9 -2.73 48.77 30.12
N SER A 10 -2.91 48.00 31.19
CA SER A 10 -1.93 47.01 31.65
C SER A 10 -1.80 45.93 30.58
N ARG A 11 -0.68 45.94 29.84
CA ARG A 11 -0.30 44.84 28.96
C ARG A 11 0.12 43.67 29.86
N ARG A 12 -0.77 42.70 30.04
CA ARG A 12 -0.45 41.43 30.70
C ARG A 12 0.49 40.65 29.76
N GLY A 13 1.73 40.43 30.20
CA GLY A 13 2.69 39.57 29.52
C GLY A 13 2.45 38.10 29.84
N PHE A 14 2.85 37.22 28.95
CA PHE A 14 2.84 35.77 29.18
C PHE A 14 3.85 35.39 30.25
N THR A 15 3.47 34.43 31.09
CA THR A 15 4.38 33.85 32.09
C THR A 15 5.20 32.72 31.48
N LEU A 16 6.40 32.45 32.03
CA LEU A 16 7.21 31.30 31.59
C LEU A 16 6.45 29.98 31.74
N ILE A 17 5.64 29.86 32.80
CA ILE A 17 4.85 28.65 33.07
C ILE A 17 3.78 28.42 32.00
N GLU A 18 3.15 29.47 31.46
CA GLU A 18 2.20 29.36 30.34
C GLU A 18 2.85 28.76 29.10
N LEU A 19 4.05 29.23 28.74
CA LEU A 19 4.77 28.72 27.59
C LEU A 19 5.17 27.24 27.79
N LEU A 20 5.59 26.86 29.00
CA LEU A 20 5.91 25.47 29.33
C LEU A 20 4.69 24.55 29.21
N VAL A 21 3.52 24.99 29.68
CA VAL A 21 2.28 24.22 29.55
C VAL A 21 1.87 24.05 28.09
N VAL A 22 1.98 25.10 27.27
CA VAL A 22 1.66 25.02 25.83
C VAL A 22 2.61 24.06 25.11
N LEU A 23 3.92 24.13 25.37
CA LEU A 23 4.90 23.21 24.80
C LEU A 23 4.63 21.76 25.24
N ALA A 24 4.24 21.55 26.49
CA ALA A 24 3.88 20.22 26.99
C ALA A 24 2.63 19.66 26.27
N ILE A 25 1.59 20.48 26.08
CA ILE A 25 0.39 20.07 25.33
C ILE A 25 0.75 19.78 23.87
N MET A 26 1.53 20.64 23.21
CA MET A 26 1.97 20.40 21.82
C MET A 26 2.77 19.10 21.69
N ALA A 27 3.73 18.85 22.58
CA ALA A 27 4.50 17.60 22.61
C ALA A 27 3.58 16.38 22.80
N SER A 28 2.58 16.47 23.67
CA SER A 28 1.61 15.38 23.90
C SER A 28 0.78 15.08 22.65
N LEU A 29 0.29 16.11 21.94
CA LEU A 29 -0.55 15.95 20.76
C LEU A 29 0.20 15.31 19.59
N LEU A 30 1.48 15.64 19.41
CA LEU A 30 2.32 15.06 18.37
C LEU A 30 2.46 13.53 18.48
N THR A 31 2.36 12.98 19.69
CA THR A 31 2.42 11.51 19.90
C THR A 31 1.18 10.77 19.40
N LEU A 32 0.02 11.43 19.34
CA LEU A 32 -1.26 10.79 19.02
C LEU A 32 -1.60 10.75 17.52
N VAL A 33 -0.94 11.56 16.69
CA VAL A 33 -1.33 11.75 15.28
C VAL A 33 -0.77 10.67 14.33
N VAL A 34 0.26 9.93 14.75
CA VAL A 34 1.03 9.02 13.87
C VAL A 34 0.34 7.70 13.45
N PRO A 35 -0.39 6.96 14.30
CA PRO A 35 -0.55 5.51 14.08
C PRO A 35 -1.61 5.12 13.03
N ARG A 36 -2.40 6.05 12.49
CA ARG A 36 -3.59 5.72 11.67
C ARG A 36 -3.33 5.55 10.17
N TYR A 37 -2.18 5.99 9.64
CA TYR A 37 -1.95 6.05 8.19
C TYR A 37 -1.50 4.72 7.56
N PHE A 38 -0.72 3.92 8.31
CA PHE A 38 -0.10 2.71 7.76
C PHE A 38 -1.12 1.60 7.48
N GLN A 39 -2.06 1.34 8.40
CA GLN A 39 -3.03 0.24 8.27
C GLN A 39 -4.01 0.37 7.09
N GLN A 40 -4.34 1.59 6.65
CA GLN A 40 -5.23 1.79 5.50
C GLN A 40 -4.50 1.52 4.17
N THR A 41 -3.21 1.83 4.12
CA THR A 41 -2.38 1.62 2.93
C THR A 41 -2.19 0.12 2.68
N ASP A 42 -1.95 -0.65 3.74
CA ASP A 42 -1.74 -2.10 3.66
C ASP A 42 -2.97 -2.83 3.09
N ARG A 43 -4.19 -2.50 3.55
CA ARG A 43 -5.44 -3.10 3.01
C ARG A 43 -5.69 -2.77 1.55
N ALA A 44 -5.41 -1.53 1.14
CA ALA A 44 -5.58 -1.14 -0.25
C ALA A 44 -4.62 -1.92 -1.16
N GLN A 45 -3.37 -2.11 -0.72
CA GLN A 45 -2.40 -2.92 -1.43
C GLN A 45 -2.86 -4.38 -1.53
N GLU A 46 -3.41 -4.98 -0.48
CA GLU A 46 -3.95 -6.36 -0.55
C GLU A 46 -5.10 -6.51 -1.56
N VAL A 47 -6.02 -5.54 -1.62
CA VAL A 47 -7.12 -5.55 -2.59
C VAL A 47 -6.58 -5.49 -4.01
N VAL A 48 -5.62 -4.60 -4.25
CA VAL A 48 -4.95 -4.48 -5.56
C VAL A 48 -4.18 -5.76 -5.89
N LEU A 49 -3.51 -6.39 -4.91
CA LEU A 49 -2.77 -7.62 -5.11
C LEU A 49 -3.69 -8.73 -5.59
N ARG A 50 -4.81 -8.96 -4.88
CA ARG A 50 -5.80 -9.97 -5.27
C ARG A 50 -6.37 -9.70 -6.64
N HIS A 51 -6.69 -8.44 -6.95
CA HIS A 51 -7.17 -8.07 -8.27
C HIS A 51 -6.16 -8.35 -9.38
N ASN A 52 -4.88 -7.99 -9.17
CA ASN A 52 -3.81 -8.25 -10.12
C ASN A 52 -3.57 -9.75 -10.33
N LEU A 53 -3.59 -10.55 -9.25
CA LEU A 53 -3.47 -12.01 -9.33
C LEU A 53 -4.60 -12.62 -10.16
N VAL A 54 -5.85 -12.25 -9.89
CA VAL A 54 -7.02 -12.72 -10.67
C VAL A 54 -6.88 -12.32 -12.13
N ALA A 55 -6.56 -11.05 -12.43
CA ALA A 55 -6.43 -10.59 -13.81
C ALA A 55 -5.31 -11.29 -14.59
N MET A 56 -4.18 -11.60 -13.93
CA MET A 56 -3.09 -12.37 -14.54
C MET A 56 -3.49 -13.83 -14.77
N ARG A 57 -4.13 -14.48 -13.79
CA ARG A 57 -4.63 -15.86 -13.93
C ARG A 57 -5.66 -15.99 -15.04
N ASP A 58 -6.62 -15.08 -15.11
CA ASP A 58 -7.61 -15.05 -16.19
C ASP A 58 -6.92 -14.88 -17.57
N ALA A 59 -5.85 -14.11 -17.65
CA ALA A 59 -5.08 -13.94 -18.88
C ALA A 59 -4.28 -15.21 -19.26
N ILE A 60 -3.73 -15.92 -18.27
CA ILE A 60 -3.06 -17.22 -18.46
C ILE A 60 -4.05 -18.26 -18.96
N ASP A 61 -5.18 -18.41 -18.27
CA ASP A 61 -6.23 -19.38 -18.62
C ASP A 61 -6.77 -19.12 -20.02
N LYS A 62 -6.97 -17.85 -20.37
CA LYS A 62 -7.40 -17.46 -21.71
C LYS A 62 -6.35 -17.78 -22.77
N PHE A 63 -5.06 -17.55 -22.47
CA PHE A 63 -3.97 -17.88 -23.38
C PHE A 63 -3.92 -19.38 -23.66
N ASP A 64 -4.03 -20.22 -22.62
CA ASP A 64 -4.06 -21.67 -22.76
C ASP A 64 -5.29 -22.13 -23.55
N ALA A 65 -6.46 -21.56 -23.28
CA ALA A 65 -7.68 -21.86 -24.04
C ALA A 65 -7.57 -21.53 -25.53
N ASP A 66 -6.88 -20.45 -25.88
CA ASP A 66 -6.75 -19.97 -27.27
C ASP A 66 -5.60 -20.67 -28.05
N THR A 67 -4.53 -21.08 -27.37
CA THR A 67 -3.31 -21.63 -27.99
C THR A 67 -3.10 -23.13 -27.76
N GLY A 68 -3.76 -23.69 -26.74
CA GLY A 68 -3.61 -25.08 -26.31
C GLY A 68 -2.35 -25.36 -25.48
N HIS A 69 -1.64 -24.32 -25.02
CA HIS A 69 -0.52 -24.45 -24.10
C HIS A 69 -0.40 -23.23 -23.18
N TYR A 70 0.24 -23.40 -22.02
CA TYR A 70 0.57 -22.28 -21.12
C TYR A 70 1.64 -21.36 -21.72
N PRO A 71 1.63 -20.05 -21.39
CA PRO A 71 2.65 -19.12 -21.84
C PRO A 71 4.01 -19.46 -21.23
N GLU A 72 5.12 -19.21 -21.94
CA GLU A 72 6.46 -19.53 -21.42
C GLU A 72 6.87 -18.60 -20.26
N ASN A 73 6.38 -17.36 -20.28
CA ASN A 73 6.63 -16.33 -19.29
C ASN A 73 5.50 -15.27 -19.32
N LEU A 74 5.46 -14.38 -18.32
CA LEU A 74 4.42 -13.34 -18.24
C LEU A 74 4.53 -12.29 -19.36
N ASP A 75 5.71 -12.08 -19.95
CA ASP A 75 5.91 -11.11 -21.04
C ASP A 75 5.25 -11.57 -22.35
N GLU A 76 5.08 -12.89 -22.54
CA GLU A 76 4.34 -13.42 -23.68
C GLU A 76 2.87 -12.95 -23.66
N LEU A 77 2.24 -12.90 -22.49
CA LEU A 77 0.87 -12.40 -22.34
C LEU A 77 0.74 -10.94 -22.79
N VAL A 78 1.78 -10.13 -22.58
CA VAL A 78 1.82 -8.72 -23.05
C VAL A 78 2.03 -8.65 -24.55
N THR A 79 2.98 -9.43 -25.06
CA THR A 79 3.33 -9.47 -26.49
C THR A 79 2.12 -9.90 -27.33
N ARG A 80 1.37 -10.90 -26.83
CA ARG A 80 0.20 -11.49 -27.46
C ARG A 80 -1.11 -10.76 -27.11
N LYS A 81 -1.04 -9.65 -26.36
CA LYS A 81 -2.16 -8.75 -26.03
C LYS A 81 -3.25 -9.35 -25.14
N TYR A 82 -2.93 -10.37 -24.35
CA TYR A 82 -3.79 -10.83 -23.25
C TYR A 82 -3.70 -9.88 -22.06
N LEU A 83 -2.51 -9.31 -21.82
CA LEU A 83 -2.27 -8.23 -20.88
C LEU A 83 -1.80 -6.97 -21.61
N ARG A 84 -2.11 -5.80 -21.04
CA ARG A 84 -1.54 -4.53 -21.53
C ARG A 84 -0.10 -4.35 -21.05
N GLU A 85 0.14 -4.74 -19.80
CA GLU A 85 1.44 -4.81 -19.15
C GLU A 85 1.34 -5.84 -18.01
N VAL A 86 2.47 -6.41 -17.57
CA VAL A 86 2.52 -7.23 -16.35
C VAL A 86 2.39 -6.28 -15.15
N PRO A 87 1.36 -6.40 -14.30
CA PRO A 87 1.15 -5.47 -13.19
C PRO A 87 2.29 -5.53 -12.16
N LEU A 88 2.44 -4.47 -11.37
CA LEU A 88 3.32 -4.46 -10.20
C LEU A 88 2.68 -5.21 -9.03
N ASP A 89 3.50 -5.89 -8.25
CA ASP A 89 3.11 -6.40 -6.94
C ASP A 89 3.05 -5.21 -5.96
N PRO A 90 1.86 -4.86 -5.42
CA PRO A 90 1.68 -3.66 -4.62
C PRO A 90 2.31 -3.77 -3.22
N ILE A 91 2.65 -4.98 -2.76
CA ILE A 91 3.29 -5.20 -1.46
C ILE A 91 4.80 -5.00 -1.58
N THR A 92 5.42 -5.56 -2.62
CA THR A 92 6.86 -5.40 -2.88
C THR A 92 7.20 -4.12 -3.65
N SER A 93 6.20 -3.50 -4.27
CA SER A 93 6.33 -2.38 -5.23
C SER A 93 7.22 -2.71 -6.44
N ARG A 94 7.24 -3.98 -6.86
CA ARG A 94 8.11 -4.49 -7.94
C ARG A 94 7.33 -5.37 -8.93
N ARG A 95 7.81 -5.46 -10.17
CA ARG A 95 7.19 -6.31 -11.24
C ARG A 95 7.91 -7.66 -11.40
N ASP A 96 9.09 -7.81 -10.83
CA ASP A 96 9.97 -8.98 -10.97
C ASP A 96 9.87 -9.98 -9.80
N THR A 97 8.98 -9.71 -8.84
CA THR A 97 8.80 -10.55 -7.65
C THR A 97 7.73 -11.62 -7.80
N TRP A 98 7.04 -11.70 -8.94
CA TRP A 98 6.03 -12.71 -9.17
C TRP A 98 6.64 -14.11 -9.18
N VAL A 99 6.09 -15.01 -8.36
CA VAL A 99 6.51 -16.41 -8.30
C VAL A 99 5.67 -17.20 -9.29
N ILE A 100 6.34 -17.75 -10.31
CA ILE A 100 5.71 -18.59 -11.32
C ILE A 100 5.54 -20.01 -10.77
N VAL A 101 4.35 -20.56 -10.98
CA VAL A 101 4.03 -21.95 -10.67
C VAL A 101 3.79 -22.67 -12.00
N ASN A 102 4.53 -23.75 -12.19
CA ASN A 102 4.43 -24.60 -13.37
C ASN A 102 3.31 -25.64 -13.20
N PRO A 103 2.69 -26.10 -14.30
CA PRO A 103 1.72 -27.19 -14.24
C PRO A 103 2.42 -28.51 -13.86
N GLU A 104 1.70 -29.43 -13.20
CA GLU A 104 2.28 -30.70 -12.70
C GLU A 104 2.97 -31.53 -13.79
N ASN A 105 2.42 -31.52 -15.02
CA ASN A 105 2.88 -32.33 -16.14
C ASN A 105 3.15 -31.49 -17.40
N GLY A 106 3.82 -30.34 -17.26
CA GLY A 106 4.14 -29.50 -18.42
C GLY A 106 5.11 -28.37 -18.12
N THR A 107 5.28 -27.50 -19.11
CA THR A 107 6.10 -26.28 -19.01
C THR A 107 5.22 -25.06 -19.21
N GLY A 108 5.70 -23.91 -18.74
CA GLY A 108 4.99 -22.64 -18.82
C GLY A 108 4.42 -22.19 -17.48
N VAL A 109 3.78 -21.02 -17.51
CA VAL A 109 3.16 -20.37 -16.35
C VAL A 109 1.73 -20.88 -16.23
N TYR A 110 1.49 -21.78 -15.27
CA TYR A 110 0.14 -22.25 -14.92
C TYR A 110 -0.54 -21.30 -13.93
N ASP A 111 0.21 -20.87 -12.92
CA ASP A 111 -0.26 -19.97 -11.89
C ASP A 111 0.84 -18.97 -11.52
N VAL A 112 0.44 -17.85 -10.94
CA VAL A 112 1.32 -16.79 -10.46
C VAL A 112 0.95 -16.42 -9.03
N LYS A 113 1.97 -16.26 -8.18
CA LYS A 113 1.80 -15.90 -6.76
C LYS A 113 2.65 -14.68 -6.41
N SER A 114 2.28 -13.97 -5.35
CA SER A 114 3.09 -12.86 -4.84
C SER A 114 4.41 -13.38 -4.26
N GLY A 115 5.52 -12.70 -4.56
CA GLY A 115 6.80 -12.91 -3.91
C GLY A 115 6.97 -12.13 -2.61
N ALA A 116 5.93 -11.42 -2.17
CA ALA A 116 5.98 -10.67 -0.93
C ALA A 116 6.20 -11.59 0.28
N ASP A 117 7.05 -11.13 1.19
CA ASP A 117 7.17 -11.73 2.50
C ASP A 117 6.06 -11.22 3.43
N GLY A 118 5.68 -12.05 4.41
CA GLY A 118 4.69 -11.71 5.42
C GLY A 118 3.30 -12.32 5.17
N THR A 119 2.37 -11.87 5.99
CA THR A 119 0.99 -12.36 6.02
C THR A 119 0.03 -11.21 5.80
N ALA A 120 -1.06 -11.51 5.13
CA ALA A 120 -2.17 -10.61 4.97
C ALA A 120 -2.94 -10.39 6.27
N HIS A 121 -3.89 -9.45 6.24
CA HIS A 121 -4.77 -9.13 7.35
C HIS A 121 -5.64 -10.32 7.82
N ASP A 122 -5.91 -11.28 6.94
CA ASP A 122 -6.66 -12.52 7.28
C ASP A 122 -5.76 -13.62 7.87
N GLY A 123 -4.45 -13.38 7.98
CA GLY A 123 -3.45 -14.31 8.53
C GLY A 123 -2.86 -15.29 7.52
N THR A 124 -3.33 -15.27 6.27
CA THR A 124 -2.75 -16.11 5.20
C THR A 124 -1.45 -15.49 4.65
N ALA A 125 -0.50 -16.30 4.20
CA ALA A 125 0.74 -15.77 3.62
C ALA A 125 0.49 -15.27 2.20
N TYR A 126 1.12 -14.16 1.80
CA TYR A 126 1.01 -13.66 0.42
C TYR A 126 1.50 -14.66 -0.63
N LYS A 127 2.43 -15.54 -0.24
CA LYS A 127 2.96 -16.61 -1.09
C LYS A 127 1.97 -17.76 -1.30
N ASP A 128 0.91 -17.82 -0.49
CA ASP A 128 -0.17 -18.81 -0.65
C ASP A 128 -1.27 -18.31 -1.57
N TRP A 129 -1.28 -17.00 -1.89
CA TRP A 129 -2.28 -16.35 -2.73
C TRP A 129 -2.08 -16.53 -4.21
#